data_AF-X1QI11-F1
#
_entry.id   AF-X1QI11-F1
#
_cell.length_a   1.000
_cell.length_b   1.000
_cell.length_c   1.000
_cell.angle_alpha   90.00
_cell.angle_beta   90.00
_cell.angle_gamma   90.00
#
_symmetry.space_group_name_H-M   'P 1'
#
loop_
_entity.id
_entity.type
_entity.pdbx_description
1 polymer ?
#
loop_
_entity_poly.entity_id
_entity_poly.type
_entity_poly.pdbx_seq_one_letter_code
_entity_poly.pdbx_strand_id
1 'polypeptide(L)'
;NSYLYITKAADYFDLGKDYGSLKKAFANTKCRFLVISFASDWLFTPAQSRAIVDALVANDKDVSYCDITSPYGHDAFLLEPKILGSFISGFLDTTHRPPEKKDHKNKRAQACTEPGRSEHKRINDFGQPHRIRVDYDVIESLIEPNSTVLDIGCGDGELLANLIADKNITGKGIELEQDLVLTCVNQGLPIIQHNVEYGLENYADKSYDYVILSQTVQTVKNTERVFTELLRVGRKVIVSFPNFAHWRCRAQLFFRGNAPVTKQLP
;
A
#
# COMPACT_ATOMS: atom_id res chain seq x y z
N ASN A 1 8.51 -26.53 -36.84
CA ASN A 1 7.70 -26.90 -35.65
C ASN A 1 8.01 -25.89 -34.54
N SER A 2 7.43 -24.69 -34.62
CA SER A 2 7.81 -23.54 -33.76
C SER A 2 7.39 -23.70 -32.30
N TYR A 3 6.34 -24.49 -32.04
CA TYR A 3 5.83 -24.75 -30.71
C TYR A 3 6.88 -25.37 -29.78
N LEU A 4 7.59 -26.41 -30.26
CA LEU A 4 8.66 -27.06 -29.49
C LEU A 4 9.79 -26.10 -29.10
N TYR A 5 10.13 -25.14 -29.96
CA TYR A 5 11.16 -24.15 -29.66
C TYR A 5 10.68 -23.12 -28.65
N ILE A 6 9.43 -22.66 -28.74
CA ILE A 6 8.84 -21.72 -27.79
C ILE A 6 8.71 -22.35 -26.41
N THR A 7 8.16 -23.57 -26.32
CA THR A 7 8.05 -24.29 -25.04
C THR A 7 9.42 -24.54 -24.43
N LYS A 8 10.40 -24.99 -25.21
CA LYS A 8 11.78 -25.19 -24.73
C LYS A 8 12.44 -23.89 -24.26
N ALA A 9 12.19 -22.78 -24.95
CA ALA A 9 12.69 -21.48 -24.53
C ALA A 9 12.05 -21.03 -23.21
N ALA A 10 10.75 -21.26 -23.02
CA ALA A 10 10.06 -20.98 -21.77
C ALA A 10 10.57 -21.87 -20.61
N ASP A 11 10.72 -23.17 -20.85
CA ASP A 11 11.16 -24.15 -19.83
C ASP A 11 12.60 -23.92 -19.35
N TYR A 12 13.47 -23.41 -20.23
CA TYR A 12 14.87 -23.15 -19.91
C TYR A 12 15.17 -21.71 -19.50
N PHE A 13 14.18 -20.81 -19.59
CA PHE A 13 14.37 -19.44 -19.17
C PHE A 13 14.45 -19.36 -17.65
N ASP A 14 15.62 -18.95 -17.15
CA ASP A 14 15.85 -18.68 -15.74
C ASP A 14 16.64 -17.39 -15.60
N LEU A 15 15.91 -16.30 -15.39
CA LEU A 15 16.47 -14.97 -15.23
C LEU A 15 17.44 -14.89 -14.04
N GLY A 16 17.18 -15.63 -12.97
CA GLY A 16 18.03 -15.67 -11.79
C GLY A 16 19.37 -16.34 -12.09
N LYS A 17 19.35 -17.44 -12.83
CA LYS A 17 20.56 -18.17 -13.25
C LYS A 17 21.44 -17.33 -14.19
N ASP A 18 20.84 -16.67 -15.17
CA ASP A 18 21.59 -15.91 -16.19
C ASP A 18 22.31 -14.68 -15.63
N TYR A 19 21.73 -14.04 -14.60
CA TYR A 19 22.31 -12.85 -13.93
C TYR A 19 22.93 -13.17 -12.56
N GLY A 20 22.89 -14.43 -12.15
CA GLY A 20 23.30 -14.93 -10.83
C GLY A 20 22.35 -14.63 -9.66
N SER A 21 21.38 -13.71 -9.83
CA SER A 21 20.26 -13.48 -8.90
C SER A 21 19.20 -12.58 -9.55
N LEU A 22 17.94 -12.65 -9.10
CA LEU A 22 16.90 -11.72 -9.51
C LEU A 22 17.25 -10.26 -9.17
N LYS A 23 17.88 -10.02 -8.01
CA LYS A 23 18.34 -8.67 -7.62
C LYS A 23 19.30 -8.08 -8.66
N LYS A 24 20.26 -8.87 -9.16
CA LYS A 24 21.18 -8.41 -10.22
C LYS A 24 20.46 -8.21 -11.56
N ALA A 25 19.52 -9.09 -11.90
CA ALA A 25 18.74 -8.98 -13.13
C ALA A 25 17.94 -7.67 -13.20
N PHE A 26 17.32 -7.26 -12.09
CA PHE A 26 16.50 -6.05 -12.04
C PHE A 26 17.27 -4.76 -11.75
N ALA A 27 18.58 -4.81 -11.48
CA ALA A 27 19.35 -3.63 -11.05
C ALA A 27 19.27 -2.45 -12.04
N ASN A 28 19.34 -2.73 -13.35
CA ASN A 28 19.40 -1.72 -14.40
C ASN A 28 18.03 -1.32 -15.00
N THR A 29 16.92 -1.81 -14.45
CA THR A 29 15.59 -1.47 -14.96
C THR A 29 15.19 -0.05 -14.54
N LYS A 30 14.43 0.63 -15.42
CA LYS A 30 13.96 2.02 -15.23
C LYS A 30 12.45 2.16 -15.34
N CYS A 31 11.74 1.08 -15.67
CA CYS A 31 10.29 1.07 -15.80
C CYS A 31 9.61 0.84 -14.45
N ARG A 32 8.33 1.18 -14.40
CA ARG A 32 7.42 0.78 -13.32
C ARG A 32 7.04 -0.69 -13.49
N PHE A 33 6.81 -1.38 -12.39
CA PHE A 33 6.38 -2.77 -12.38
C PHE A 33 5.00 -2.92 -11.75
N LEU A 34 4.16 -3.72 -12.39
CA LEU A 34 2.96 -4.28 -11.78
C LEU A 34 3.13 -5.80 -11.78
N VAL A 35 3.13 -6.40 -10.59
CA VAL A 35 3.17 -7.84 -10.41
C VAL A 35 1.83 -8.28 -9.84
N ILE A 36 1.19 -9.25 -10.48
CA ILE A 36 -0.07 -9.82 -10.03
C ILE A 36 0.10 -11.32 -9.92
N SER A 37 -0.31 -11.90 -8.80
CA SER A 37 -0.45 -13.34 -8.63
C SER A 37 -1.88 -13.71 -8.26
N PHE A 38 -2.19 -15.00 -8.31
CA PHE A 38 -3.44 -15.55 -7.81
C PHE A 38 -3.15 -16.52 -6.68
N ALA A 39 -3.83 -16.35 -5.55
CA ALA A 39 -3.50 -17.06 -4.30
C ALA A 39 -3.54 -18.60 -4.43
N SER A 40 -4.35 -19.13 -5.35
CA SER A 40 -4.47 -20.57 -5.61
C SER A 40 -3.63 -21.08 -6.80
N ASP A 41 -2.84 -20.23 -7.46
CA ASP A 41 -2.02 -20.64 -8.60
C ASP A 41 -0.84 -21.51 -8.14
N TRP A 42 -0.86 -22.75 -8.60
CA TRP A 42 0.15 -23.79 -8.49
C TRP A 42 1.18 -23.84 -9.62
N LEU A 43 0.89 -23.27 -10.79
CA LEU A 43 1.79 -23.27 -11.95
C LEU A 43 2.75 -22.07 -11.90
N PHE A 44 2.21 -20.88 -11.64
CA PHE A 44 2.99 -19.66 -11.40
C PHE A 44 2.73 -19.17 -9.98
N THR A 45 3.46 -19.75 -9.04
CA THR A 45 3.10 -19.64 -7.62
C THR A 45 3.22 -18.21 -7.10
N PRO A 46 2.34 -17.79 -6.16
CA PRO A 46 2.48 -16.50 -5.47
C PRO A 46 3.86 -16.32 -4.81
N ALA A 47 4.51 -17.40 -4.38
CA ALA A 47 5.86 -17.35 -3.82
C ALA A 47 6.91 -16.89 -4.85
N GLN A 48 6.84 -17.37 -6.10
CA GLN A 48 7.73 -16.94 -7.17
C GLN A 48 7.47 -15.48 -7.55
N SER A 49 6.21 -15.06 -7.60
CA SER A 49 5.85 -13.65 -7.83
C SER A 49 6.36 -12.74 -6.71
N ARG A 50 6.25 -13.16 -5.45
CA ARG A 50 6.85 -12.45 -4.30
C ARG A 50 8.37 -12.34 -4.42
N ALA A 51 9.07 -13.39 -4.85
CA ALA A 51 10.52 -13.31 -5.06
C ALA A 51 10.93 -12.28 -6.12
N ILE A 52 10.10 -12.05 -7.14
CA ILE A 52 10.28 -10.96 -8.13
C ILE A 52 10.09 -9.61 -7.44
N VAL A 53 9.01 -9.44 -6.67
CA VAL A 53 8.70 -8.21 -5.93
C VAL A 53 9.82 -7.88 -4.94
N ASP A 54 10.30 -8.85 -4.18
CA ASP A 54 11.40 -8.71 -3.22
C ASP A 54 12.67 -8.22 -3.90
N ALA A 55 13.01 -8.77 -5.07
CA ALA A 55 14.16 -8.34 -5.86
C ALA A 55 14.00 -6.91 -6.41
N LEU A 56 12.78 -6.50 -6.76
CA LEU A 56 12.47 -5.13 -7.20
C LEU A 56 12.55 -4.14 -6.02
N VAL A 57 11.97 -4.49 -4.87
CA VAL A 57 12.03 -3.71 -3.62
C VAL A 57 13.48 -3.53 -3.16
N ALA A 58 14.28 -4.61 -3.16
CA ALA A 58 15.68 -4.57 -2.76
C ALA A 58 16.59 -3.72 -3.68
N ASN A 59 16.08 -3.31 -4.86
CA ASN A 59 16.73 -2.39 -5.79
C ASN A 59 16.04 -1.01 -5.85
N ASP A 60 15.16 -0.74 -4.89
CA ASP A 60 14.37 0.48 -4.80
C ASP A 60 13.59 0.82 -6.08
N LYS A 61 13.03 -0.19 -6.75
CA LYS A 61 12.20 0.02 -7.95
C LYS A 61 10.79 0.46 -7.57
N ASP A 62 10.13 1.14 -8.51
CA ASP A 62 8.69 1.41 -8.48
C ASP A 62 7.96 0.12 -8.86
N VAL A 63 7.42 -0.56 -7.84
CA VAL A 63 6.70 -1.81 -7.98
C VAL A 63 5.37 -1.72 -7.23
N SER A 64 4.31 -2.17 -7.89
CA SER A 64 3.03 -2.47 -7.26
C SER A 64 2.77 -3.97 -7.32
N TYR A 65 2.24 -4.54 -6.24
CA TYR A 65 1.98 -5.98 -6.12
C TYR A 65 0.59 -6.26 -5.53
N CYS A 66 -0.11 -7.24 -6.11
CA CYS A 66 -1.35 -7.79 -5.58
C CYS A 66 -1.40 -9.31 -5.76
N ASP A 67 -1.81 -10.01 -4.70
CA ASP A 67 -2.15 -11.44 -4.71
C ASP A 67 -3.67 -11.59 -4.71
N ILE A 68 -4.26 -11.78 -5.89
CA ILE A 68 -5.71 -11.84 -6.06
C ILE A 68 -6.24 -13.13 -5.44
N THR A 69 -7.19 -13.00 -4.52
CA THR A 69 -7.87 -14.15 -3.95
C THR A 69 -8.88 -14.71 -4.96
N SER A 70 -8.55 -15.82 -5.59
CA SER A 70 -9.43 -16.53 -6.52
C SER A 70 -9.27 -18.04 -6.34
N PRO A 71 -10.34 -18.85 -6.45
CA PRO A 71 -10.28 -20.31 -6.31
C PRO A 71 -9.90 -21.03 -7.62
N TYR A 72 -9.69 -20.31 -8.72
CA TYR A 72 -9.56 -20.90 -10.06
C TYR A 72 -8.12 -21.27 -10.46
N GLY A 73 -7.17 -21.21 -9.53
CA GLY A 73 -5.76 -21.47 -9.79
C GLY A 73 -5.21 -20.56 -10.87
N HIS A 74 -4.41 -21.14 -11.76
CA HIS A 74 -3.84 -20.43 -12.91
C HIS A 74 -4.89 -19.79 -13.79
N ASP A 75 -5.99 -20.51 -14.09
CA ASP A 75 -7.03 -20.05 -15.02
C ASP A 75 -7.82 -18.84 -14.49
N ALA A 76 -7.57 -18.39 -13.26
CA ALA A 76 -8.11 -17.16 -12.71
C ALA A 76 -7.81 -15.94 -13.61
N PHE A 77 -6.73 -15.94 -14.40
CA PHE A 77 -6.46 -14.85 -15.34
C PHE A 77 -7.56 -14.68 -16.41
N LEU A 78 -8.27 -15.76 -16.76
CA LEU A 78 -9.41 -15.75 -17.69
C LEU A 78 -10.74 -15.52 -16.98
N LEU A 79 -10.83 -15.94 -15.72
CA LEU A 79 -12.07 -16.01 -14.95
C LEU A 79 -12.30 -14.80 -14.04
N GLU A 80 -11.27 -14.00 -13.77
CA GLU A 80 -11.33 -12.75 -13.00
C GLU A 80 -11.08 -11.48 -13.85
N PRO A 81 -11.72 -11.33 -15.03
CA PRO A 81 -11.37 -10.26 -15.97
C PRO A 81 -11.67 -8.85 -15.41
N LYS A 82 -12.63 -8.72 -14.49
CA LYS A 82 -12.99 -7.43 -13.88
C LYS A 82 -11.91 -6.93 -12.93
N ILE A 83 -11.45 -7.78 -12.01
CA ILE A 83 -10.46 -7.41 -11.00
C ILE A 83 -9.11 -7.21 -11.70
N LEU A 84 -8.66 -8.21 -12.46
CA LEU A 84 -7.41 -8.14 -13.20
C LEU A 84 -7.39 -6.95 -14.19
N GLY A 85 -8.48 -6.77 -14.94
CA GLY A 85 -8.63 -5.66 -15.87
C GLY A 85 -8.59 -4.30 -15.20
N SER A 86 -9.12 -4.17 -13.98
CA SER A 86 -9.05 -2.91 -13.21
C SER A 86 -7.63 -2.58 -12.79
N PHE A 87 -6.87 -3.55 -12.28
CA PHE A 87 -5.45 -3.35 -11.94
C PHE A 87 -4.62 -2.95 -13.15
N ILE A 88 -4.75 -3.69 -14.26
CA ILE A 88 -4.00 -3.41 -15.48
C ILE A 88 -4.37 -2.04 -16.05
N SER A 89 -5.67 -1.73 -16.14
CA SER A 89 -6.13 -0.45 -16.70
C SER A 89 -5.67 0.73 -15.85
N GLY A 90 -5.81 0.66 -14.53
CA GLY A 90 -5.37 1.71 -13.62
C GLY A 90 -3.86 1.93 -13.66
N PHE A 91 -3.08 0.86 -13.66
CA PHE A 91 -1.63 0.96 -13.77
C PHE A 91 -1.19 1.54 -15.11
N LEU A 92 -1.77 1.11 -16.22
CA LEU A 92 -1.43 1.62 -17.55
C LEU A 92 -1.85 3.09 -17.71
N ASP A 93 -3.04 3.47 -17.25
CA ASP A 93 -3.52 4.86 -17.33
C ASP A 93 -2.63 5.78 -16.49
N THR A 94 -2.29 5.41 -15.27
CA THR A 94 -1.39 6.21 -14.41
C THR A 94 0.06 6.22 -14.89
N THR A 95 0.50 5.18 -15.60
CA THR A 95 1.85 5.15 -16.20
C THR A 95 1.93 6.01 -17.45
N HIS A 96 0.88 6.03 -18.28
CA HIS A 96 0.83 6.85 -19.49
C HIS A 96 0.45 8.31 -19.18
N ARG A 97 -0.42 8.52 -18.20
CA ARG A 97 -0.89 9.82 -17.71
C ARG A 97 -0.65 9.90 -16.21
N PRO A 98 0.59 10.22 -15.79
CA PRO A 98 0.89 10.42 -14.40
C PRO A 98 -0.08 11.45 -13.82
N PRO A 99 -0.67 11.19 -12.64
CA PRO A 99 -1.55 12.17 -12.00
C PRO A 99 -0.77 13.48 -11.84
N GLU A 100 -1.34 14.58 -12.33
CA GLU A 100 -0.77 15.90 -12.09
C GLU A 100 -0.66 16.12 -10.57
N LYS A 101 0.42 16.76 -10.12
CA LYS A 101 0.53 17.26 -8.75
C LYS A 101 -0.63 18.25 -8.55
N LYS A 102 -1.72 17.77 -7.96
CA LYS A 102 -2.85 18.62 -7.61
C LYS A 102 -2.35 19.67 -6.63
N ASP A 103 -2.45 20.94 -6.98
CA ASP A 103 -2.27 22.05 -6.03
C ASP A 103 -3.40 21.97 -4.99
N HIS A 104 -3.20 21.17 -3.94
CA HIS A 104 -4.17 20.99 -2.86
C HIS A 104 -4.36 22.25 -2.01
N LYS A 105 -3.55 23.30 -2.22
CA LYS A 105 -3.74 24.64 -1.63
C LYS A 105 -5.12 25.25 -1.95
N ASN A 106 -5.65 25.04 -3.16
CA ASN A 106 -6.93 25.68 -3.56
C ASN A 106 -8.19 24.91 -3.15
N LYS A 107 -8.11 23.61 -2.82
CA LYS A 107 -9.27 22.88 -2.27
C LYS A 107 -9.46 23.11 -0.75
N ARG A 108 -8.40 23.45 -0.02
CA ARG A 108 -8.46 23.75 1.43
C ARG A 108 -9.27 25.03 1.74
N ALA A 109 -9.33 26.01 0.83
CA ALA A 109 -10.08 27.27 1.03
C ALA A 109 -11.57 27.18 0.64
N GLN A 110 -11.94 26.30 -0.29
CA GLN A 110 -13.29 26.31 -0.89
C GLN A 110 -14.28 25.35 -0.21
N ALA A 111 -13.82 24.45 0.66
CA ALA A 111 -14.69 23.59 1.46
C ALA A 111 -15.42 24.33 2.60
N CYS A 112 -15.12 25.61 2.83
CA CYS A 112 -15.78 26.45 3.84
C CYS A 112 -16.95 27.28 3.29
N THR A 113 -17.27 27.20 2.00
CA THR A 113 -18.34 28.00 1.39
C THR A 113 -19.20 27.17 0.46
N GLU A 114 -20.45 26.97 0.88
CA GLU A 114 -21.65 26.57 0.13
C GLU A 114 -22.17 25.12 0.24
N PRO A 115 -23.45 24.92 0.63
CA PRO A 115 -24.15 23.65 0.56
C PRO A 115 -24.96 23.53 -0.75
N GLY A 116 -24.67 22.54 -1.61
CA GLY A 116 -25.42 22.40 -2.87
C GLY A 116 -25.13 21.14 -3.70
N ARG A 117 -25.82 20.04 -3.33
CA ARG A 117 -26.45 18.99 -4.16
C ARG A 117 -25.79 18.50 -5.48
N SER A 118 -25.36 17.24 -5.48
CA SER A 118 -25.55 16.31 -6.61
C SER A 118 -25.59 14.86 -6.11
N GLU A 119 -26.68 14.16 -6.48
CA GLU A 119 -27.10 12.86 -5.99
C GLU A 119 -26.38 11.74 -6.77
N HIS A 120 -25.52 10.98 -6.10
CA HIS A 120 -25.28 9.56 -6.39
C HIS A 120 -25.20 8.79 -5.07
N LYS A 121 -25.92 7.66 -5.05
CA LYS A 121 -26.38 6.86 -3.91
C LYS A 121 -25.28 6.61 -2.86
N ARG A 122 -25.34 7.33 -1.74
CA ARG A 122 -24.53 7.09 -0.54
C ARG A 122 -25.10 5.89 0.22
N ILE A 123 -24.30 4.83 0.36
CA ILE A 123 -24.49 3.88 1.45
C ILE A 123 -24.02 4.61 2.72
N ASN A 124 -24.83 4.51 3.77
CA ASN A 124 -24.78 5.30 5.00
C ASN A 124 -23.37 5.44 5.61
N ASP A 125 -22.80 6.65 5.55
CA ASP A 125 -21.69 7.04 6.41
C ASP A 125 -21.82 8.50 6.85
N PHE A 126 -22.37 8.69 8.06
CA PHE A 126 -22.53 9.99 8.70
C PHE A 126 -21.49 10.15 9.82
N GLY A 127 -20.32 10.71 9.50
CA GLY A 127 -19.49 11.43 10.49
C GLY A 127 -17.96 11.26 10.49
N GLN A 128 -17.33 10.72 9.44
CA GLN A 128 -15.88 10.39 9.38
C GLN A 128 -14.85 11.50 9.02
N PRO A 129 -15.14 12.67 8.40
CA PRO A 129 -14.08 13.41 7.69
C PRO A 129 -13.15 14.31 8.54
N HIS A 130 -13.51 14.72 9.76
CA HIS A 130 -12.77 15.81 10.43
C HIS A 130 -11.56 15.34 11.27
N ARG A 131 -11.58 14.13 11.84
CA ARG A 131 -10.51 13.66 12.75
C ARG A 131 -9.36 12.93 12.05
N ILE A 132 -9.64 12.16 10.99
CA ILE A 132 -8.60 11.53 10.15
C ILE A 132 -7.64 12.60 9.62
N ARG A 133 -8.18 13.76 9.22
CA ARG A 133 -7.41 14.90 8.73
C ARG A 133 -6.42 15.49 9.75
N VAL A 134 -6.76 15.54 11.04
CA VAL A 134 -5.87 16.10 12.07
C VAL A 134 -4.63 15.24 12.26
N ASP A 135 -4.79 13.91 12.24
CA ASP A 135 -3.67 12.99 12.36
C ASP A 135 -2.72 13.13 11.16
N TYR A 136 -3.26 13.24 9.95
CA TYR A 136 -2.48 13.45 8.73
C TYR A 136 -1.75 14.79 8.74
N ASP A 137 -2.39 15.89 9.13
CA ASP A 137 -1.74 17.20 9.21
C ASP A 137 -0.51 17.18 10.17
N VAL A 138 -0.61 16.44 11.28
CA VAL A 138 0.51 16.27 12.22
C VAL A 138 1.62 15.40 11.61
N ILE A 139 1.28 14.24 11.05
CA ILE A 139 2.26 13.36 10.40
C ILE A 139 2.96 14.09 9.25
N GLU A 140 2.21 14.79 8.41
CA GLU A 140 2.72 15.66 7.37
C GLU A 140 3.74 16.63 7.99
N SER A 141 3.39 17.38 9.03
CA SER A 141 4.31 18.36 9.65
C SER A 141 5.66 17.78 10.12
N LEU A 142 5.70 16.49 10.48
CA LEU A 142 6.90 15.80 10.96
C LEU A 142 7.83 15.32 9.83
N ILE A 143 7.33 15.18 8.61
CA ILE A 143 8.08 14.63 7.47
C ILE A 143 8.79 15.75 6.71
N GLU A 144 10.07 15.55 6.40
CA GLU A 144 10.84 16.52 5.61
C GLU A 144 10.55 16.37 4.10
N PRO A 145 10.57 17.47 3.32
CA PRO A 145 10.44 17.38 1.87
C PRO A 145 11.57 16.59 1.21
N ASN A 146 11.27 15.90 0.11
CA ASN A 146 12.20 15.04 -0.66
C ASN A 146 12.77 13.83 0.11
N SER A 147 12.18 13.46 1.24
CA SER A 147 12.55 12.25 1.98
C SER A 147 11.99 10.96 1.35
N THR A 148 12.57 9.81 1.72
CA THR A 148 11.98 8.50 1.41
C THR A 148 11.02 8.07 2.52
N VAL A 149 9.82 7.62 2.15
CA VAL A 149 8.76 7.26 3.10
C VAL A 149 8.17 5.88 2.80
N LEU A 150 8.02 5.06 3.83
CA LEU A 150 7.26 3.81 3.77
C LEU A 150 6.02 3.93 4.67
N ASP A 151 4.84 3.80 4.08
CA ASP A 151 3.56 3.88 4.79
C ASP A 151 2.97 2.48 5.00
N ILE A 152 2.79 2.08 6.26
CA ILE A 152 2.36 0.74 6.65
C ILE A 152 0.89 0.74 7.04
N GLY A 153 0.09 -0.04 6.32
CA GLY A 153 -1.37 0.03 6.40
C GLY A 153 -1.86 1.37 5.86
N CYS A 154 -1.43 1.70 4.63
CA CYS A 154 -1.69 3.01 4.02
C CYS A 154 -3.16 3.25 3.65
N GLY A 155 -4.02 2.23 3.77
CA GLY A 155 -5.43 2.34 3.44
C GLY A 155 -5.65 2.67 1.97
N ASP A 156 -6.47 3.68 1.70
CA ASP A 156 -6.75 4.16 0.33
C ASP A 156 -5.64 5.05 -0.26
N GLY A 157 -4.55 5.27 0.49
CA GLY A 157 -3.37 6.00 0.04
C GLY A 157 -3.48 7.52 0.14
N GLU A 158 -4.51 8.09 0.78
CA GLU A 158 -4.70 9.55 0.86
C GLU A 158 -3.48 10.27 1.46
N LEU A 159 -2.94 9.78 2.58
CA LEU A 159 -1.75 10.36 3.21
C LEU A 159 -0.53 10.30 2.29
N LEU A 160 -0.27 9.14 1.68
CA LEU A 160 0.87 8.94 0.80
C LEU A 160 0.78 9.84 -0.44
N ALA A 161 -0.41 9.96 -1.04
CA ALA A 161 -0.67 10.85 -2.17
C ALA A 161 -0.43 12.32 -1.80
N ASN A 162 -0.93 12.76 -0.64
CA ASN A 162 -0.71 14.13 -0.16
C ASN A 162 0.78 14.43 0.07
N LEU A 163 1.51 13.51 0.70
CA LEU A 163 2.95 13.67 0.92
C LEU A 163 3.72 13.76 -0.40
N ILE A 164 3.40 12.91 -1.38
CA ILE A 164 4.05 12.95 -2.71
C ILE A 164 3.78 14.28 -3.40
N ALA A 165 2.53 14.76 -3.36
CA ALA A 165 2.12 16.01 -3.99
C ALA A 165 2.76 17.25 -3.30
N ASP A 166 2.62 17.35 -1.97
CA ASP A 166 2.94 18.56 -1.20
C ASP A 166 4.43 18.61 -0.80
N LYS A 167 5.08 17.45 -0.62
CA LYS A 167 6.45 17.35 -0.09
C LYS A 167 7.45 16.72 -1.06
N ASN A 168 7.01 16.28 -2.24
CA ASN A 168 7.88 15.67 -3.24
C ASN A 168 8.69 14.49 -2.69
N ILE A 169 8.11 13.71 -1.79
CA ILE A 169 8.75 12.51 -1.24
C ILE A 169 8.85 11.39 -2.28
N THR A 170 9.74 10.42 -2.04
CA THR A 170 9.66 9.10 -2.68
C THR A 170 8.98 8.13 -1.72
N GLY A 171 7.70 7.90 -1.96
CA GLY A 171 6.82 7.13 -1.07
C GLY A 171 6.47 5.75 -1.61
N LYS A 172 6.38 4.74 -0.73
CA LYS A 172 5.78 3.44 -1.01
C LYS A 172 4.81 3.05 0.09
N GLY A 173 3.77 2.29 -0.24
CA GLY A 173 2.82 1.76 0.72
C GLY A 173 2.88 0.24 0.87
N ILE A 174 2.47 -0.25 2.04
CA ILE A 174 2.10 -1.66 2.28
C ILE A 174 0.65 -1.68 2.77
N GLU A 175 -0.17 -2.52 2.16
CA GLU A 175 -1.58 -2.69 2.54
C GLU A 175 -1.95 -4.19 2.46
N LEU A 176 -2.85 -4.66 3.30
CA LEU A 176 -3.27 -6.06 3.31
C LEU A 176 -4.50 -6.28 2.42
N GLU A 177 -5.43 -5.33 2.42
CA GLU A 177 -6.73 -5.45 1.77
C GLU A 177 -6.66 -5.17 0.26
N GLN A 178 -7.11 -6.15 -0.53
CA GLN A 178 -7.02 -6.13 -2.00
C GLN A 178 -7.67 -4.90 -2.65
N ASP A 179 -8.84 -4.48 -2.17
CA ASP A 179 -9.60 -3.37 -2.75
C ASP A 179 -8.94 -2.00 -2.51
N LEU A 180 -8.24 -1.86 -1.37
CA LEU A 180 -7.47 -0.67 -1.04
C LEU A 180 -6.18 -0.60 -1.87
N VAL A 181 -5.53 -1.74 -2.09
CA VAL A 181 -4.40 -1.87 -3.03
C VAL A 181 -4.84 -1.46 -4.44
N LEU A 182 -6.00 -1.94 -4.93
CA LEU A 182 -6.54 -1.53 -6.23
C LEU A 182 -6.78 -0.02 -6.30
N THR A 183 -7.33 0.56 -5.24
CA THR A 183 -7.56 2.01 -5.14
C THR A 183 -6.24 2.79 -5.26
N CYS A 184 -5.20 2.35 -4.56
CA CYS A 184 -3.86 2.95 -4.63
C CYS A 184 -3.23 2.83 -6.03
N VAL A 185 -3.33 1.66 -6.67
CA VAL A 185 -2.83 1.45 -8.05
C VAL A 185 -3.54 2.37 -9.04
N ASN A 186 -4.85 2.55 -8.91
CA ASN A 186 -5.63 3.46 -9.76
C ASN A 186 -5.27 4.95 -9.52
N GLN A 187 -4.69 5.28 -8.37
CA GLN A 187 -4.12 6.59 -8.09
C GLN A 187 -2.66 6.72 -8.54
N GLY A 188 -2.04 5.63 -9.00
CA GLY A 188 -0.65 5.60 -9.45
C GLY A 188 0.37 5.48 -8.33
N LEU A 189 -0.05 5.13 -7.11
CA LEU A 189 0.83 4.97 -5.96
C LEU A 189 1.58 3.62 -5.99
N PRO A 190 2.89 3.57 -5.66
CA PRO A 190 3.60 2.31 -5.49
C PRO A 190 3.12 1.59 -4.23
N ILE A 191 2.42 0.46 -4.40
CA ILE A 191 1.74 -0.24 -3.30
C ILE A 191 1.97 -1.75 -3.36
N ILE A 192 2.35 -2.35 -2.23
CA ILE A 192 2.59 -3.80 -2.13
C ILE A 192 1.55 -4.41 -1.22
N GLN A 193 0.80 -5.39 -1.74
CA GLN A 193 -0.09 -6.18 -0.91
C GLN A 193 0.71 -7.11 -0.01
N HIS A 194 0.75 -6.84 1.30
CA HIS A 194 1.51 -7.68 2.21
C HIS A 194 1.08 -7.57 3.66
N ASN A 195 1.31 -8.65 4.42
CA ASN A 195 1.13 -8.65 5.86
C ASN A 195 2.41 -8.15 6.54
N VAL A 196 2.30 -7.02 7.25
CA VAL A 196 3.41 -6.40 7.98
C VAL A 196 4.07 -7.33 9.01
N GLU A 197 3.34 -8.30 9.57
CA GLU A 197 3.90 -9.22 10.57
C GLU A 197 5.00 -10.14 10.01
N TYR A 198 5.02 -10.39 8.70
CA TYR A 198 5.90 -11.38 8.06
C TYR A 198 6.58 -10.86 6.78
N GLY A 199 6.75 -9.54 6.63
CA GLY A 199 7.02 -8.96 5.31
C GLY A 199 8.10 -7.88 5.20
N LEU A 200 8.71 -7.48 6.31
CA LEU A 200 9.70 -6.40 6.32
C LEU A 200 11.15 -6.90 6.13
N GLU A 201 11.38 -8.21 6.19
CA GLU A 201 12.71 -8.84 6.16
C GLU A 201 13.50 -8.51 4.88
N ASN A 202 12.82 -8.31 3.76
CA ASN A 202 13.44 -8.03 2.46
C ASN A 202 13.82 -6.54 2.26
N TYR A 203 13.38 -5.67 3.17
CA TYR A 203 13.76 -4.26 3.17
C TYR A 203 15.12 -4.07 3.84
N ALA A 204 15.98 -3.27 3.22
CA ALA A 204 17.31 -2.99 3.76
C ALA A 204 17.24 -2.08 5.01
N ASP A 205 18.21 -2.25 5.91
CA ASP A 205 18.35 -1.42 7.11
C ASP A 205 18.48 0.06 6.75
N LYS A 206 17.74 0.91 7.46
CA LYS A 206 17.76 2.38 7.31
C LYS A 206 17.60 2.86 5.86
N SER A 207 16.86 2.10 5.04
CA SER A 207 16.55 2.43 3.64
C SER A 207 15.52 3.55 3.50
N TYR A 208 14.71 3.78 4.53
CA TYR A 208 13.71 4.86 4.56
C TYR A 208 14.06 5.92 5.60
N ASP A 209 13.89 7.20 5.26
CA ASP A 209 14.01 8.29 6.22
C ASP A 209 12.88 8.24 7.25
N TYR A 210 11.66 7.97 6.78
CA TYR A 210 10.47 7.85 7.62
C TYR A 210 9.71 6.56 7.33
N VAL A 211 9.30 5.87 8.39
CA VAL A 211 8.31 4.78 8.32
C VAL A 211 7.09 5.19 9.13
N ILE A 212 5.91 5.12 8.53
CA ILE A 212 4.65 5.54 9.14
C ILE A 212 3.85 4.30 9.50
N LEU A 213 3.30 4.28 10.71
CA LEU A 213 2.30 3.32 11.15
C LEU A 213 1.16 4.08 11.81
N SER A 214 0.19 4.53 11.03
CA SER A 214 -0.96 5.31 11.53
C SER A 214 -2.17 4.41 11.74
N GLN A 215 -2.70 4.39 12.96
CA GLN A 215 -3.93 3.71 13.37
C GLN A 215 -3.96 2.17 13.17
N THR A 216 -2.87 1.58 12.68
CA THR A 216 -2.73 0.14 12.39
C THR A 216 -2.16 -0.67 13.57
N VAL A 217 -1.56 -0.05 14.59
CA VAL A 217 -0.92 -0.77 15.72
C VAL A 217 -1.85 -1.79 16.39
N GLN A 218 -3.15 -1.48 16.45
CA GLN A 218 -4.16 -2.24 17.18
C GLN A 218 -4.54 -3.56 16.50
N THR A 219 -4.30 -3.67 15.19
CA THR A 219 -4.62 -4.85 14.40
C THR A 219 -3.43 -5.82 14.32
N VAL A 220 -2.24 -5.37 14.73
CA VAL A 220 -1.01 -6.16 14.76
C VAL A 220 -0.97 -7.03 16.02
N LYS A 221 -0.81 -8.34 15.86
CA LYS A 221 -0.74 -9.30 16.98
C LYS A 221 0.61 -9.26 17.66
N ASN A 222 1.70 -9.26 16.89
CA ASN A 222 3.06 -9.24 17.42
C ASN A 222 3.70 -7.85 17.27
N THR A 223 3.24 -6.93 18.11
CA THR A 223 3.65 -5.53 18.06
C THR A 223 5.16 -5.35 18.26
N GLU A 224 5.78 -6.09 19.19
CA GLU A 224 7.22 -5.98 19.46
C GLU A 224 8.07 -6.28 18.22
N ARG A 225 7.78 -7.39 17.53
CA ARG A 225 8.49 -7.76 16.30
C ARG A 225 8.31 -6.69 15.22
N VAL A 226 7.08 -6.23 15.00
CA VAL A 226 6.80 -5.21 13.98
C VAL A 226 7.57 -3.93 14.29
N PHE A 227 7.52 -3.41 15.52
CA PHE A 227 8.25 -2.19 15.88
C PHE A 227 9.77 -2.34 15.72
N THR A 228 10.32 -3.53 16.05
CA THR A 228 11.74 -3.83 15.83
C THR A 228 12.10 -3.72 14.35
N GLU A 229 11.28 -4.30 13.47
CA GLU A 229 11.47 -4.23 12.02
C GLU A 229 11.27 -2.81 11.47
N LEU A 230 10.27 -2.05 11.94
CA LEU A 230 10.07 -0.66 11.54
C LEU A 230 11.28 0.21 11.92
N LEU A 231 11.83 0.03 13.12
CA LEU A 231 13.04 0.72 13.57
C LEU A 231 14.29 0.25 12.83
N ARG A 232 14.33 -0.99 12.34
CA ARG A 232 15.42 -1.49 11.48
C ARG A 232 15.36 -0.83 10.10
N VAL A 233 14.19 -0.84 9.46
CA VAL A 233 13.97 -0.32 8.09
C VAL A 233 14.04 1.21 8.03
N GLY A 234 13.48 1.90 9.03
CA GLY A 234 13.37 3.36 9.08
C GLY A 234 14.44 4.05 9.92
N ARG A 235 14.85 5.27 9.52
CA ARG A 235 15.66 6.16 10.35
C ARG A 235 14.82 6.79 11.46
N LYS A 236 13.60 7.23 11.12
CA LYS A 236 12.58 7.71 12.05
C LYS A 236 11.30 6.91 11.84
N VAL A 237 10.60 6.58 12.92
CA VAL A 237 9.29 5.88 12.86
C VAL A 237 8.24 6.80 13.46
N ILE A 238 7.17 7.05 12.73
CA ILE A 238 6.02 7.84 13.18
C ILE A 238 4.88 6.86 13.44
N VAL A 239 4.39 6.85 14.68
CA VAL A 239 3.30 5.96 15.08
C VAL A 239 2.15 6.79 15.62
N SER A 240 0.94 6.53 15.09
CA SER A 240 -0.28 7.12 15.60
C SER A 240 -1.23 6.02 16.06
N PHE A 241 -1.87 6.23 17.22
CA PHE A 241 -2.88 5.33 17.76
C PHE A 241 -3.89 6.12 18.60
N PRO A 242 -5.15 5.69 18.63
CA PRO A 242 -6.15 6.30 19.50
C PRO A 242 -5.78 6.15 20.98
N ASN A 243 -5.88 7.24 21.73
CA ASN A 243 -5.65 7.23 23.17
C ASN A 243 -6.88 6.71 23.93
N PHE A 244 -6.91 5.41 24.24
CA PHE A 244 -7.99 4.79 25.01
C PHE A 244 -8.01 5.14 26.50
N ALA A 245 -6.92 5.68 27.04
CA ALA A 245 -6.86 6.17 28.42
C ALA A 245 -7.53 7.56 28.59
N HIS A 246 -8.03 8.16 27.51
CA HIS A 246 -8.78 9.41 27.57
C HIS A 246 -10.00 9.28 28.48
N TRP A 247 -10.23 10.28 29.33
CA TRP A 247 -11.21 10.21 30.43
C TRP A 247 -12.63 9.87 29.98
N ARG A 248 -13.02 10.24 28.76
CA ARG A 248 -14.33 9.88 28.18
C ARG A 248 -14.47 8.37 27.95
N CYS A 249 -13.43 7.72 27.43
CA CYS A 249 -13.41 6.27 27.22
C CYS A 249 -13.42 5.53 28.57
N ARG A 250 -12.64 6.04 29.54
CA ARG A 250 -12.65 5.50 30.90
C ARG A 250 -14.00 5.68 31.62
N ALA A 251 -14.64 6.83 31.46
CA ALA A 251 -15.98 7.07 32.00
C ALA A 251 -17.02 6.13 31.38
N GLN A 252 -16.97 5.91 30.06
CA GLN A 252 -17.87 4.98 29.39
C GLN A 252 -17.68 3.54 29.89
N LEU A 253 -16.43 3.09 30.03
CA LEU A 253 -16.13 1.78 30.61
C LEU A 253 -16.64 1.67 32.04
N PHE A 254 -16.41 2.70 32.87
CA PHE A 254 -16.85 2.73 34.27
C PHE A 254 -18.38 2.73 34.41
N PHE A 255 -19.10 3.52 33.60
CA PHE A 255 -20.56 3.68 33.72
C PHE A 255 -21.36 2.63 32.94
N ARG A 256 -20.81 2.03 31.87
CA ARG A 256 -21.54 1.06 31.02
C ARG A 256 -21.03 -0.37 31.12
N GLY A 257 -19.89 -0.61 31.75
CA GLY A 257 -19.31 -1.95 31.95
C GLY A 257 -18.85 -2.67 30.66
N ASN A 258 -19.00 -2.04 29.50
CA ASN A 258 -18.60 -2.57 28.20
C ASN A 258 -17.35 -1.84 27.69
N ALA A 259 -16.60 -2.49 26.79
CA ALA A 259 -15.51 -1.85 26.08
C ALA A 259 -15.97 -0.48 25.50
N PRO A 260 -15.16 0.57 25.60
CA PRO A 260 -15.57 1.90 25.17
C PRO A 260 -15.76 1.94 23.65
N VAL A 261 -17.02 1.85 23.23
CA VAL A 261 -17.43 2.08 21.83
C VAL A 261 -17.18 3.54 21.51
N THR A 262 -16.21 3.79 20.64
CA THR A 262 -15.94 5.10 20.07
C THR A 262 -16.14 5.01 18.57
N LYS A 263 -16.20 6.14 17.85
CA LYS A 263 -16.31 6.09 16.38
C LYS A 263 -15.13 5.38 15.69
N GLN A 264 -14.02 5.14 16.41
CA GLN A 264 -12.80 4.45 15.94
C GLN A 264 -12.74 2.97 16.38
N LEU A 265 -13.64 2.54 17.28
CA LEU A 265 -13.82 1.16 17.73
C LEU A 265 -15.33 0.92 17.85
N PRO A 266 -16.01 0.52 16.75
CA PRO A 266 -17.42 0.12 16.80
C PRO A 266 -17.64 -1.11 17.68
#